data_AF-A0A7C3QR77-F1
#
_entry.id   AF-A0A7C3QR77-F1
#
_cell.length_a   1.000
_cell.length_b   1.000
_cell.length_c   1.000
_cell.angle_alpha   90.00
_cell.angle_beta   90.00
_cell.angle_gamma   90.00
#
_symmetry.space_group_name_H-M   'P 1'
#
loop_
_entity.id
_entity.type
_entity.pdbx_description
1 polymer ?
#
loop_
_entity_poly.entity_id
_entity_poly.type
_entity_poly.pdbx_seq_one_letter_code
_entity_poly.pdbx_strand_id
1 'polypeptide(L)'
;MKKSLSSIRRKPFSRVLTLLDASGNRENLDPVEVALREKERVPFPPGTSLSLPDGSTIPISGFAAPILRQAGEIEGVVVSFHRTVHRSALPDPAPLPPRRRAR
;
A
#
# COMPACT_ATOMS: atom_id res chain seq x y z
N MET A 1 -17.32 7.39 8.66
CA MET A 1 -17.20 8.87 8.51
C MET A 1 -16.53 9.20 7.20
N LYS A 2 -17.13 10.06 6.36
CA LYS A 2 -16.51 10.55 5.12
C LYS A 2 -15.58 11.72 5.50
N LYS A 3 -14.26 11.63 5.22
CA LYS A 3 -13.38 12.81 5.36
C LYS A 3 -13.81 13.85 4.32
N SER A 4 -13.98 15.11 4.73
CA SER A 4 -14.28 16.20 3.79
C SER A 4 -13.14 16.34 2.78
N LEU A 5 -13.46 16.52 1.49
CA LEU A 5 -12.44 16.74 0.45
C LEU A 5 -11.52 17.93 0.78
N SER A 6 -12.05 18.97 1.41
CA SER A 6 -11.29 20.14 1.85
C SER A 6 -10.23 19.82 2.91
N SER A 7 -10.47 18.81 3.77
CA SER A 7 -9.54 18.44 4.85
C SER A 7 -8.42 17.51 4.38
N ILE A 8 -8.51 17.02 3.13
CA ILE A 8 -7.58 16.10 2.49
C ILE A 8 -6.69 16.82 1.47
N ARG A 9 -7.23 17.82 0.78
CA ARG A 9 -6.51 18.59 -0.24
C ARG A 9 -5.18 19.14 0.30
N ARG A 10 -4.15 19.09 -0.55
CA ARG A 10 -2.78 19.58 -0.27
C ARG A 10 -2.07 18.89 0.90
N LYS A 11 -2.58 17.75 1.38
CA LYS A 11 -1.87 16.92 2.36
C LYS A 11 -1.19 15.75 1.65
N PRO A 12 0.00 15.32 2.13
CA PRO A 12 0.63 14.11 1.64
C PRO A 12 -0.29 12.90 1.81
N PHE A 13 -0.20 11.94 0.89
CA PHE A 13 -1.00 10.72 0.91
C PHE A 13 -0.85 9.97 2.25
N SER A 14 0.38 9.72 2.70
CA SER A 14 0.71 9.13 4.00
C SER A 14 0.14 9.86 5.22
N ARG A 15 -0.20 11.15 5.10
CA ARG A 15 -0.85 11.94 6.17
C ARG A 15 -2.37 11.79 6.18
N VAL A 16 -2.95 11.45 5.04
CA VAL A 16 -4.39 11.30 4.84
C VAL A 16 -4.81 9.86 5.10
N LEU A 17 -4.02 8.90 4.63
CA LEU A 17 -4.26 7.48 4.77
C LEU A 17 -3.06 6.84 5.45
N THR A 18 -3.33 6.05 6.48
CA THR A 18 -2.30 5.29 7.18
C THR A 18 -2.40 3.84 6.72
N LEU A 19 -1.48 3.44 5.86
CA LEU A 19 -1.33 2.07 5.42
C LEU A 19 -0.45 1.30 6.40
N LEU A 20 -0.90 0.10 6.74
CA LEU A 20 -0.21 -0.84 7.60
C LEU A 20 0.17 -2.07 6.78
N ASP A 21 1.34 -2.64 7.03
CA ASP A 21 1.78 -3.89 6.44
C ASP A 21 1.06 -5.11 7.06
N ALA A 22 1.41 -6.30 6.60
CA ALA A 22 0.86 -7.55 7.12
C ALA A 22 1.10 -7.75 8.64
N SER A 23 2.21 -7.22 9.16
CA SER A 23 2.60 -7.25 10.57
C SER A 23 1.86 -6.18 11.40
N GLY A 24 1.13 -5.27 10.77
CA GLY A 24 0.45 -4.15 11.41
C GLY A 24 1.35 -2.95 11.70
N ASN A 25 2.58 -2.93 11.17
CA ASN A 25 3.45 -1.75 11.23
C ASN A 25 3.04 -0.77 10.13
N ARG A 26 3.35 0.52 10.30
CA ARG A 26 3.21 1.46 9.19
C ARG A 26 4.07 1.00 8.03
N GLU A 27 3.52 0.99 6.82
CA GLU A 27 4.31 0.71 5.64
C GLU A 27 5.48 1.68 5.57
N ASN A 28 6.69 1.13 5.38
CA ASN A 28 7.92 1.90 5.32
C ASN A 28 8.03 2.76 4.04
N LEU A 29 7.15 2.56 3.06
CA LEU A 29 7.18 3.22 1.76
C LEU A 29 5.78 3.73 1.39
N ASP A 30 5.67 5.02 1.06
CA ASP A 30 4.45 5.60 0.49
C ASP A 30 4.34 5.17 -0.99
N PRO A 31 3.31 4.40 -1.38
CA PRO A 31 3.17 3.91 -2.76
C PRO A 31 3.05 5.06 -3.78
N VAL A 32 2.62 6.25 -3.36
CA VAL A 32 2.60 7.45 -4.22
C VAL A 32 4.02 7.91 -4.52
N GLU A 33 4.89 7.97 -3.51
CA GLU A 33 6.28 8.37 -3.71
C GLU A 33 7.02 7.39 -4.61
N VAL A 34 6.77 6.08 -4.46
CA VAL A 34 7.34 5.06 -5.34
C VAL A 34 6.83 5.22 -6.77
N ALA A 35 5.51 5.40 -6.97
CA ALA A 35 4.94 5.61 -8.30
C ALA A 35 5.47 6.88 -8.98
N LEU A 36 5.70 7.94 -8.22
CA LEU A 36 6.33 9.17 -8.72
C LEU A 36 7.78 8.96 -9.14
N ARG A 37 8.56 8.23 -8.33
CA ARG A 37 9.99 8.00 -8.56
C ARG A 37 10.24 7.06 -9.74
N GLU A 38 9.54 5.93 -9.76
CA GLU A 38 9.75 4.88 -10.75
C GLU A 38 8.99 5.14 -12.06
N LYS A 39 8.03 6.09 -12.05
CA LYS A 39 7.11 6.35 -13.15
C LYS A 39 6.31 5.11 -13.59
N GLU A 40 6.07 4.20 -12.66
CA GLU A 40 5.46 2.89 -12.90
C GLU A 40 4.28 2.63 -11.96
N ARG A 41 3.45 1.65 -12.34
CA ARG A 41 2.37 1.18 -11.47
C ARG A 41 2.94 0.39 -10.28
N VAL A 42 2.59 0.80 -9.07
CA VAL A 42 3.02 0.19 -7.82
C VAL A 42 1.84 -0.53 -7.17
N PRO A 43 1.79 -1.87 -7.15
CA PRO A 43 0.79 -2.61 -6.39
C PRO A 43 1.04 -2.48 -4.88
N PHE A 44 -0.02 -2.49 -4.09
CA PHE A 44 0.12 -2.58 -2.64
C PHE A 44 0.64 -3.97 -2.25
N PRO A 45 1.56 -4.07 -1.27
CA PRO A 45 2.00 -5.35 -0.73
C PRO A 45 0.84 -6.26 -0.30
N PRO A 46 0.99 -7.58 -0.39
CA PRO A 46 0.02 -8.50 0.19
C PRO A 46 -0.14 -8.26 1.69
N GLY A 47 -1.39 -8.26 2.17
CA GLY A 47 -1.69 -8.06 3.58
C GLY A 47 -1.77 -6.59 4.03
N THR A 48 -1.64 -5.63 3.12
CA THR A 48 -1.83 -4.21 3.43
C THR A 48 -3.21 -3.95 4.04
N SER A 49 -3.23 -3.17 5.12
CA SER A 49 -4.44 -2.77 5.83
C SER A 49 -4.51 -1.25 5.98
N LEU A 50 -5.69 -0.68 5.80
CA LEU A 50 -5.95 0.74 6.07
C LEU A 50 -6.32 0.93 7.54
N SER A 51 -5.61 1.80 8.24
CA SER A 51 -5.99 2.26 9.57
C SER A 51 -7.02 3.40 9.49
N LEU A 52 -8.13 3.23 10.18
CA LEU A 52 -9.21 4.20 10.29
C LEU A 52 -8.98 5.17 11.46
N PRO A 53 -9.63 6.35 11.46
CA PRO A 53 -9.47 7.33 12.54
C PRO A 53 -9.87 6.83 13.94
N ASP A 54 -10.72 5.81 14.03
CA ASP A 54 -11.15 5.18 15.28
C ASP A 54 -10.18 4.10 15.78
N GLY A 55 -9.04 3.90 15.09
CA GLY A 55 -8.04 2.90 15.39
C GLY A 55 -8.33 1.51 14.82
N SER A 56 -9.51 1.28 14.23
CA SER A 56 -9.82 0.02 13.55
C SER A 56 -9.02 -0.12 12.24
N THR A 57 -8.86 -1.35 11.77
CA THR A 57 -8.13 -1.65 10.54
C THR A 57 -9.00 -2.42 9.56
N ILE A 58 -8.85 -2.09 8.26
CA ILE A 58 -9.57 -2.75 7.17
C ILE A 58 -8.54 -3.32 6.19
N PRO A 59 -8.54 -4.64 5.91
CA PRO A 59 -7.68 -5.20 4.88
C PRO A 59 -8.08 -4.65 3.50
N ILE A 60 -7.07 -4.27 2.72
CA ILE A 60 -7.27 -3.68 1.39
C ILE A 60 -6.33 -4.31 0.36
N SER A 61 -6.73 -4.22 -0.89
CA SER A 61 -5.85 -4.45 -2.04
C SER A 61 -6.00 -3.28 -3.00
N GLY A 62 -4.90 -2.87 -3.61
CA GLY A 62 -4.87 -1.66 -4.41
C GLY A 62 -3.57 -1.45 -5.15
N PHE A 63 -3.46 -0.28 -5.77
CA PHE A 63 -2.27 0.18 -6.45
C PHE A 63 -2.22 1.71 -6.51
N ALA A 64 -1.02 2.23 -6.70
CA ALA A 64 -0.75 3.60 -7.13
C ALA A 64 -0.22 3.58 -8.57
N ALA A 65 -0.65 4.50 -9.42
CA ALA A 65 -0.16 4.61 -10.80
C ALA A 65 0.03 6.10 -11.17
N PRO A 66 1.14 6.47 -11.83
CA PRO A 66 1.33 7.83 -12.29
C PRO A 66 0.37 8.14 -13.44
N ILE A 67 -0.05 9.39 -13.49
CA ILE A 67 -0.77 9.98 -14.61
C ILE A 67 0.29 10.68 -15.45
N LEU A 68 0.52 10.18 -16.65
CA LEU A 68 1.53 10.69 -17.57
C LEU A 68 0.91 11.65 -18.58
N ARG A 69 1.63 12.73 -18.90
CA ARG A 69 1.34 13.59 -20.05
C ARG A 69 1.93 13.00 -21.33
N GLN A 70 1.55 13.58 -22.47
CA GLN A 70 2.05 13.20 -23.80
C GLN A 70 3.60 13.19 -23.90
N ALA A 71 4.30 13.98 -23.08
CA ALA A 71 5.76 14.05 -23.05
C ALA A 71 6.44 13.13 -22.01
N GLY A 72 5.70 12.23 -21.34
CA GLY A 72 6.25 11.36 -20.28
C GLY A 72 6.53 12.09 -18.95
N GLU A 73 6.09 13.34 -18.82
CA GLU A 73 6.04 14.07 -17.56
C GLU A 73 4.88 13.57 -16.69
N ILE A 74 5.09 13.55 -15.38
CA ILE A 74 4.06 13.14 -14.43
C ILE A 74 3.17 14.34 -14.08
N GLU A 75 1.87 14.21 -14.33
CA GLU A 75 0.84 15.16 -13.90
C GLU A 75 0.36 14.89 -12.46
N GLY A 76 0.42 13.63 -12.03
CA GLY A 76 0.03 13.22 -10.68
C GLY A 76 0.07 11.71 -10.51
N VAL A 77 -0.56 11.22 -9.43
CA VAL A 77 -0.72 9.79 -9.17
C VAL A 77 -2.18 9.50 -8.85
N VAL A 78 -2.74 8.49 -9.48
CA VAL A 78 -4.02 7.90 -9.09
C VAL A 78 -3.75 6.73 -8.14
N VAL A 79 -4.48 6.71 -7.02
CA VAL A 79 -4.46 5.58 -6.08
C VAL A 79 -5.84 4.97 -6.05
N SER A 80 -5.91 3.66 -6.24
CA SER A 80 -7.16 2.90 -6.17
C SER A 80 -6.98 1.71 -5.25
N PHE A 81 -7.91 1.53 -4.32
CA PHE A 81 -7.94 0.39 -3.43
C PHE A 81 -9.38 0.02 -3.11
N HIS A 82 -9.58 -1.26 -2.80
CA HIS A 82 -10.84 -1.80 -2.35
C HIS A 82 -10.63 -2.65 -1.12
N ARG A 83 -11.68 -2.78 -0.31
CA ARG A 83 -11.68 -3.68 0.85
C ARG A 83 -11.63 -5.12 0.35
N THR A 84 -10.80 -5.95 1.00
CA THR A 84 -10.75 -7.39 0.77
C THR A 84 -11.27 -8.15 1.99
N VAL A 85 -11.57 -9.44 1.82
CA VAL A 85 -12.04 -10.31 2.92
C VAL A 85 -10.86 -11.00 3.62
N HIS A 86 -9.75 -11.18 2.92
CA HIS A 86 -8.54 -11.83 3.45
C HIS A 86 -7.51 -10.80 3.92
N ARG A 87 -7.14 -10.88 5.20
CA ARG A 87 -5.84 -10.40 5.69
C ARG A 87 -4.84 -11.47 5.27
N SER A 88 -4.11 -11.27 4.17
CA SER A 88 -3.06 -12.21 3.77
C SER A 88 -2.02 -12.26 4.89
N ALA A 89 -2.06 -13.32 5.67
CA ALA A 89 -1.05 -13.62 6.66
C ALA A 89 0.16 -14.20 5.94
N LEU A 90 1.24 -13.41 5.90
CA LEU A 90 2.61 -13.75 5.50
C LEU A 90 2.85 -14.09 4.00
N PRO A 91 3.96 -13.62 3.41
CA PRO A 91 4.56 -14.36 2.30
C PRO A 91 4.96 -15.75 2.80
N ASP A 92 4.74 -16.76 1.96
CA ASP A 92 5.09 -18.17 2.18
C ASP A 92 6.45 -18.28 2.92
N PRO A 93 6.54 -18.92 4.11
CA PRO A 93 7.83 -19.13 4.74
C PRO A 93 8.69 -19.91 3.75
N ALA A 94 9.82 -19.31 3.36
CA ALA A 94 10.78 -19.92 2.44
C ALA A 94 10.93 -21.42 2.76
N PRO A 95 10.93 -22.31 1.75
CA PRO A 95 10.94 -23.74 1.98
C PRO A 95 12.09 -24.07 2.95
N LEU A 96 11.73 -24.71 4.06
CA LEU A 96 12.68 -25.09 5.11
C LEU A 96 13.91 -25.74 4.44
N PRO A 97 15.14 -25.33 4.78
CA PRO A 97 16.32 -25.97 4.21
C PRO A 97 16.22 -27.47 4.46
N PRO A 98 16.59 -28.32 3.47
CA PRO A 98 16.46 -29.76 3.61
C PRO A 98 17.16 -30.17 4.90
N ARG A 99 16.42 -30.84 5.80
CA ARG A 99 17.00 -31.37 7.03
C ARG A 99 18.15 -32.27 6.62
N ARG A 100 19.38 -31.81 6.81
CA ARG A 100 20.57 -32.66 6.73
C ARG A 100 20.30 -33.84 7.65
N ARG A 101 20.03 -35.01 7.07
CA ARG A 101 20.06 -36.25 7.83
C ARG A 101 21.51 -36.40 8.27
N ALA A 102 21.73 -36.26 9.57
CA ALA A 102 22.99 -36.64 10.17
C ALA A 102 23.09 -38.18 10.10
N ARG A 103 23.80 -38.68 9.09
CA ARG A 103 24.73 -39.82 9.14
C ARG A 103 25.28 -40.11 7.76
#